data_AF-A0A969L5Y7-F1
#
_entry.id   AF-A0A969L5Y7-F1
#
_cell.length_a   1.000
_cell.length_b   1.000
_cell.length_c   1.000
_cell.angle_alpha   90.00
_cell.angle_beta   90.00
_cell.angle_gamma   90.00
#
_symmetry.space_group_name_H-M   'P 1'
#
loop_
_entity.id
_entity.type
_entity.pdbx_description
1 polymer ?
#
loop_
_entity_poly.entity_id
_entity_poly.type
_entity_poly.pdbx_seq_one_letter_code
_entity_poly.pdbx_strand_id
1 'polypeptide(L)'
;MRPCLQTTKNYPAALNAHQQALQLAYRMNDSEDVAILMNHLADGYYRIGNLPQAAKYAQESLMLSRKLGLAQETKTSCEILVRTYAQQENYPLAYDYQSQYLAIQDSILKDSEERRSAEIQAILYAERKRNQLILTEKKRQLRQTTQQNRKSHLNLTWAALAFVSVFTFLLYRSNLIKKKANFVLREQNEEIHRQKQKIARQKDSIEKQNIELLAKNKLIEKKNESLKSYSGK
;
A
#
# COMPACT_ATOMS: atom_id res chain seq x y z
N MET A 1 29.39 -55.03 11.85
CA MET A 1 28.00 -55.45 12.11
C MET A 1 27.92 -55.97 13.54
N ARG A 2 27.50 -55.14 14.51
CA ARG A 2 27.25 -55.58 15.90
C ARG A 2 25.77 -55.99 16.00
N PRO A 3 25.43 -57.22 16.42
CA PRO A 3 24.05 -57.65 16.53
C PRO A 3 23.36 -56.94 17.71
N CYS A 4 22.27 -56.25 17.40
CA CYS A 4 21.00 -56.11 18.13
C CYS A 4 20.84 -56.81 19.50
N LEU A 5 21.70 -56.55 20.49
CA LEU A 5 21.53 -57.02 21.88
C LEU A 5 20.78 -56.00 22.77
N GLN A 6 20.48 -54.82 22.25
CA GLN A 6 19.78 -53.76 22.99
C GLN A 6 18.25 -53.81 22.80
N THR A 7 17.76 -54.46 21.75
CA THR A 7 16.31 -54.60 21.49
C THR A 7 15.69 -55.75 22.25
N THR A 8 16.39 -56.88 22.42
CA THR A 8 15.88 -58.05 23.16
C THR A 8 15.79 -57.85 24.67
N LYS A 9 16.47 -56.84 25.24
CA LYS A 9 16.67 -56.74 26.69
C LYS A 9 15.63 -55.91 27.45
N ASN A 10 14.68 -55.24 26.76
CA ASN A 10 13.71 -54.35 27.43
C ASN A 10 12.23 -54.56 27.07
N TYR A 11 11.87 -55.55 26.25
CA TYR A 11 10.46 -55.85 25.97
C TYR A 11 9.62 -56.15 27.22
N PRO A 12 10.12 -56.89 28.24
CA PRO A 12 9.33 -57.13 29.45
C PRO A 12 9.02 -55.85 30.24
N ALA A 13 9.97 -54.90 30.30
CA ALA A 13 9.76 -53.62 30.96
C ALA A 13 8.78 -52.73 30.18
N ALA A 14 8.90 -52.71 28.84
CA ALA A 14 7.98 -51.98 27.96
C ALA A 14 6.55 -52.54 28.03
N LEU A 15 6.39 -53.87 28.04
CA LEU A 15 5.09 -54.52 28.19
C LEU A 15 4.43 -54.16 29.53
N ASN A 16 5.20 -54.16 30.63
CA ASN A 16 4.67 -53.76 31.94
C ASN A 16 4.23 -52.28 31.93
N ALA A 17 5.04 -51.39 31.36
CA ALA A 17 4.67 -49.97 31.22
C ALA A 17 3.39 -49.79 30.39
N HIS A 18 3.28 -50.47 29.24
CA HIS A 18 2.08 -50.42 28.40
C HIS A 18 0.84 -51.03 29.10
N GLN A 19 1.00 -52.07 29.91
CA GLN A 19 -0.10 -52.63 30.71
C GLN A 19 -0.59 -51.66 31.80
N GLN A 20 0.31 -50.96 32.47
CA GLN A 20 -0.05 -49.94 33.46
C GLN A 20 -0.74 -48.75 32.78
N ALA A 21 -0.20 -48.30 31.64
CA ALA A 21 -0.82 -47.24 30.84
C ALA A 21 -2.21 -47.64 30.35
N LEU A 22 -2.40 -48.89 29.92
CA LEU A 22 -3.69 -49.41 29.48
C LEU A 22 -4.73 -49.37 30.61
N GLN A 23 -4.35 -49.79 31.82
CA GLN A 23 -5.23 -49.70 33.00
C GLN A 23 -5.62 -48.26 33.32
N LEU A 24 -4.70 -47.31 33.16
CA LEU A 24 -4.99 -45.90 33.35
C LEU A 24 -5.94 -45.37 32.28
N ALA A 25 -5.70 -45.68 31.00
CA ALA A 25 -6.54 -45.28 29.88
C ALA A 25 -7.99 -45.79 30.05
N TYR A 26 -8.16 -47.04 30.53
CA TYR A 26 -9.48 -47.56 30.92
C TYR A 26 -10.16 -46.75 32.04
N ARG A 27 -9.41 -46.37 33.09
CA ARG A 27 -9.96 -45.53 34.17
C ARG A 27 -10.34 -44.13 33.70
N MET A 28 -9.63 -43.62 32.70
CA MET A 28 -9.88 -42.31 32.10
C MET A 28 -10.97 -42.33 31.02
N ASN A 29 -11.51 -43.51 30.69
CA ASN A 29 -12.43 -43.73 29.56
C ASN A 29 -11.88 -43.25 28.21
N ASP A 30 -10.55 -43.23 28.06
CA ASP A 30 -9.91 -42.86 26.80
C ASP A 30 -9.86 -44.08 25.86
N SER A 31 -10.88 -44.18 25.01
CA SER A 31 -11.03 -45.33 24.12
C SER A 31 -10.02 -45.33 22.97
N GLU A 32 -9.49 -44.17 22.60
CA GLU A 32 -8.46 -44.04 21.55
C GLU A 32 -7.11 -44.53 22.08
N ASP A 33 -6.69 -44.04 23.25
CA ASP A 33 -5.46 -44.50 23.90
C ASP A 33 -5.50 -46.00 24.21
N VAL A 34 -6.66 -46.54 24.58
CA VAL A 34 -6.84 -47.99 24.76
C VAL A 34 -6.51 -48.75 23.47
N ALA A 35 -7.02 -48.31 22.30
CA ALA A 35 -6.74 -48.98 21.03
C ALA A 35 -5.24 -48.91 20.66
N ILE A 36 -4.61 -47.75 20.83
CA ILE A 36 -3.19 -47.54 20.56
C ILE A 36 -2.32 -48.42 21.47
N LEU A 37 -2.61 -48.43 22.77
CA LEU A 37 -1.85 -49.21 23.74
C LEU A 37 -2.02 -50.72 23.53
N MET A 38 -3.20 -51.18 23.10
CA MET A 38 -3.39 -52.57 22.68
C MET A 38 -2.52 -52.94 21.48
N ASN A 39 -2.35 -52.07 20.48
CA ASN A 39 -1.43 -52.31 19.37
C ASN A 39 0.03 -52.40 19.84
N HIS A 40 0.45 -51.51 20.74
CA HIS A 40 1.80 -51.56 21.32
C HIS A 40 2.04 -52.84 22.12
N LEU A 41 1.05 -53.30 22.89
CA LEU A 41 1.12 -54.59 23.59
C LEU A 41 1.20 -55.75 22.59
N ALA A 42 0.39 -55.72 21.53
CA ALA A 42 0.39 -56.76 20.52
C ALA A 42 1.74 -56.88 19.80
N ASP A 43 2.33 -55.77 19.37
CA ASP A 43 3.67 -55.73 18.75
C ASP A 43 4.75 -56.20 19.75
N GLY A 44 4.65 -55.77 21.01
CA GLY A 44 5.55 -56.22 22.07
C GLY A 44 5.48 -57.74 22.29
N TYR A 45 4.27 -58.31 22.38
CA TYR A 45 4.06 -59.76 22.53
C TYR A 45 4.54 -60.54 21.29
N TYR A 46 4.33 -60.00 20.09
CA TYR A 46 4.83 -60.59 18.85
C TYR A 46 6.36 -60.69 18.87
N ARG A 47 7.05 -59.61 19.25
CA ARG A 47 8.52 -59.56 19.29
C ARG A 47 9.16 -60.50 20.30
N ILE A 48 8.48 -60.81 21.41
CA ILE A 48 8.94 -61.81 22.38
C ILE A 48 8.51 -63.24 22.03
N GLY A 49 7.84 -63.44 20.88
CA GLY A 49 7.40 -64.75 20.40
C GLY A 49 6.12 -65.28 21.05
N ASN A 50 5.44 -64.48 21.88
CA ASN A 50 4.14 -64.86 22.45
C ASN A 50 3.02 -64.51 21.46
N LEU A 51 2.94 -65.32 20.40
CA LEU A 51 2.00 -65.13 19.30
C LEU A 51 0.51 -65.17 19.75
N PRO A 52 0.07 -66.00 20.71
CA PRO A 52 -1.31 -65.98 21.19
C PRO A 52 -1.73 -64.64 21.82
N GLN A 53 -0.87 -64.05 22.66
CA GLN A 53 -1.17 -62.74 23.25
C GLN A 53 -1.10 -61.62 22.21
N ALA A 54 -0.15 -61.69 21.28
CA ALA A 54 -0.06 -60.75 20.16
C ALA A 54 -1.36 -60.72 19.34
N ALA A 55 -1.87 -61.90 18.97
CA ALA A 55 -3.12 -62.02 18.22
C ALA A 55 -4.31 -61.46 19.02
N LYS A 56 -4.41 -61.79 20.31
CA LYS A 56 -5.49 -61.31 21.17
C LYS A 56 -5.54 -59.78 21.24
N TYR A 57 -4.43 -59.14 21.62
CA TYR A 57 -4.40 -57.68 21.76
C TYR A 57 -4.59 -56.97 20.42
N ALA A 58 -4.04 -57.49 19.32
CA ALA A 58 -4.25 -56.90 18.00
C ALA A 58 -5.70 -57.06 17.51
N GLN A 59 -6.39 -58.16 17.83
CA GLN A 59 -7.82 -58.32 17.52
C GLN A 59 -8.71 -57.38 18.33
N GLU A 60 -8.42 -57.22 19.62
CA GLU A 60 -9.13 -56.27 20.49
C GLU A 60 -8.93 -54.84 20.00
N SER A 61 -7.69 -54.46 19.67
CA SER A 61 -7.40 -53.15 19.06
C SER A 61 -8.09 -52.99 17.72
N LEU A 62 -8.08 -54.00 16.86
CA LEU A 62 -8.75 -53.95 15.55
C LEU A 62 -10.25 -53.68 15.70
N MET A 63 -10.91 -54.36 16.64
CA MET A 63 -12.34 -54.17 16.88
C MET A 63 -12.64 -52.76 17.40
N LEU A 64 -11.84 -52.28 18.34
CA LEU A 64 -12.02 -50.97 18.95
C LEU A 64 -11.70 -49.83 17.98
N SER A 65 -10.56 -49.91 17.29
CA SER A 65 -10.14 -48.92 16.28
C SER A 65 -11.14 -48.81 15.13
N ARG A 66 -11.74 -49.92 14.68
CA ARG A 66 -12.86 -49.89 13.71
C ARG A 66 -14.08 -49.16 14.25
N LYS A 67 -14.48 -49.47 15.48
CA LYS A 67 -15.64 -48.83 16.12
C LYS A 67 -15.44 -47.32 16.28
N LEU A 68 -14.21 -46.90 16.55
CA LEU A 68 -13.82 -45.51 16.73
C LEU A 68 -13.49 -44.78 15.41
N GLY A 69 -13.38 -45.50 14.29
CA GLY A 69 -12.99 -44.91 13.00
C GLY A 69 -11.50 -44.55 12.90
N LEU A 70 -10.64 -45.14 13.74
CA LEU A 70 -9.20 -44.90 13.77
C LEU A 70 -8.52 -45.71 12.67
N ALA A 71 -8.54 -45.20 11.43
CA ALA A 71 -8.04 -45.91 10.26
C ALA A 71 -6.56 -46.32 10.39
N GLN A 72 -5.72 -45.45 10.97
CA GLN A 72 -4.30 -45.73 11.18
C GLN A 72 -4.08 -46.88 12.18
N GLU A 73 -4.79 -46.88 13.31
CA GLU A 73 -4.70 -47.96 14.29
C GLU A 73 -5.31 -49.27 13.79
N THR A 74 -6.37 -49.18 12.97
CA THR A 74 -6.96 -50.34 12.29
C THR A 74 -5.93 -50.99 11.35
N LYS A 75 -5.20 -50.17 10.58
CA LYS A 75 -4.12 -50.61 9.70
C LYS A 75 -3.00 -51.29 10.49
N THR A 76 -2.52 -50.66 11.57
CA THR A 76 -1.49 -51.21 12.47
C THR A 76 -1.91 -52.57 13.04
N SER A 77 -3.15 -52.68 13.52
CA SER A 77 -3.70 -53.94 14.06
C SER A 77 -3.67 -55.06 13.02
N CYS A 78 -4.15 -54.78 11.79
CA CYS A 78 -4.12 -55.75 10.69
C CYS A 78 -2.69 -56.18 10.36
N GLU A 79 -1.73 -55.25 10.33
CA GLU A 79 -0.33 -55.56 10.04
C GLU A 79 0.28 -56.50 11.10
N ILE A 80 0.01 -56.25 12.39
CA ILE A 80 0.47 -57.12 13.48
C ILE A 80 -0.18 -58.51 13.35
N LEU A 81 -1.47 -58.60 13.01
CA LEU A 81 -2.16 -59.88 12.81
C LEU A 81 -1.61 -60.66 11.62
N VAL A 82 -1.30 -60.01 10.50
CA VAL A 82 -0.63 -60.65 9.35
C VAL A 82 0.67 -61.31 9.80
N ARG A 83 1.55 -60.54 10.45
CA ARG A 83 2.85 -61.04 10.93
C ARG A 83 2.67 -62.17 11.94
N THR A 84 1.75 -62.01 12.88
CA THR A 84 1.49 -62.99 13.94
C THR A 84 0.98 -64.30 13.36
N TYR A 85 -0.01 -64.28 12.46
CA TYR A 85 -0.55 -65.49 11.85
C TYR A 85 0.39 -66.13 10.84
N ALA A 86 1.18 -65.34 10.11
CA ALA A 86 2.24 -65.87 9.25
C ALA A 86 3.29 -66.63 10.08
N GLN A 87 3.70 -66.11 11.24
CA GLN A 87 4.63 -66.78 12.14
C GLN A 87 4.02 -68.02 12.83
N GLN A 88 2.69 -68.06 12.98
CA GLN A 88 1.96 -69.27 13.40
C GLN A 88 1.72 -70.27 12.27
N GLU A 89 2.22 -70.01 11.05
CA GLU A 89 1.98 -70.79 9.83
C GLU A 89 0.48 -70.88 9.43
N ASN A 90 -0.36 -70.00 9.96
CA ASN A 90 -1.75 -69.86 9.59
C ASN A 90 -1.89 -68.88 8.42
N TYR A 91 -1.40 -69.30 7.25
CA TYR A 91 -1.41 -68.50 6.03
C TYR A 91 -2.81 -68.06 5.56
N PRO A 92 -3.88 -68.88 5.66
CA PRO A 92 -5.22 -68.45 5.26
C PRO A 92 -5.69 -67.21 6.03
N LEU A 93 -5.47 -67.19 7.35
CA LEU A 93 -5.88 -66.08 8.19
C LEU A 93 -4.96 -64.85 8.02
N ALA A 94 -3.66 -65.07 7.83
CA ALA A 94 -2.73 -64.01 7.47
C ALA A 94 -3.11 -63.33 6.15
N TYR A 95 -3.54 -64.10 5.15
CA TYR A 95 -3.99 -63.57 3.86
C TYR A 95 -5.26 -62.72 3.98
N ASP A 96 -6.23 -63.17 4.79
CA ASP A 96 -7.45 -62.39 5.04
C ASP A 96 -7.14 -61.03 5.69
N TYR A 97 -6.32 -61.01 6.73
CA TYR A 97 -5.89 -59.74 7.36
C TYR A 97 -5.01 -58.90 6.43
N GLN A 98 -4.24 -59.52 5.52
CA GLN A 98 -3.46 -58.80 4.52
C GLN A 98 -4.38 -58.09 3.52
N SER A 99 -5.47 -58.72 3.10
CA SER A 99 -6.49 -58.08 2.25
C SER A 99 -7.13 -56.89 2.96
N GLN A 100 -7.49 -57.05 4.24
CA GLN A 100 -8.05 -55.97 5.06
C GLN A 100 -7.05 -54.81 5.24
N TYR A 101 -5.77 -55.11 5.46
CA TYR A 101 -4.71 -54.11 5.55
C TYR A 101 -4.60 -53.27 4.27
N LEU A 102 -4.60 -53.91 3.10
CA LEU A 102 -4.52 -53.21 1.81
C LEU A 102 -5.73 -52.32 1.57
N ALA A 103 -6.94 -52.80 1.86
CA ALA A 103 -8.16 -52.00 1.72
C ALA A 103 -8.13 -50.73 2.59
N ILE A 104 -7.62 -50.83 3.81
CA ILE A 104 -7.49 -49.67 4.71
C ILE A 104 -6.39 -48.72 4.20
N GLN A 105 -5.26 -49.26 3.75
CA GLN A 105 -4.17 -48.45 3.19
C GLN A 105 -4.64 -47.63 1.99
N ASP A 106 -5.38 -48.23 1.06
CA ASP A 106 -5.92 -47.55 -0.10
C ASP A 106 -6.92 -46.46 0.30
N SER A 107 -7.77 -46.73 1.30
CA SER A 107 -8.71 -45.74 1.84
C SER A 107 -7.99 -44.54 2.47
N ILE A 108 -6.93 -44.75 3.25
CA ILE A 108 -6.14 -43.68 3.87
C ILE A 108 -5.47 -42.82 2.79
N LEU A 109 -4.88 -43.46 1.77
CA LEU A 109 -4.23 -42.76 0.67
C LEU A 109 -5.23 -41.89 -0.09
N LYS A 110 -6.41 -42.43 -0.42
CA LYS A 110 -7.47 -41.69 -1.12
C LYS A 110 -7.93 -40.47 -0.34
N ASP A 111 -8.22 -40.62 0.96
CA ASP A 111 -8.63 -39.49 1.82
C ASP A 111 -7.52 -38.43 1.92
N SER A 112 -6.25 -38.84 2.03
CA SER A 112 -5.12 -37.90 2.08
C SER A 112 -4.93 -37.11 0.78
N GLU A 113 -5.09 -37.75 -0.38
CA GLU A 113 -5.00 -37.11 -1.68
C GLU A 113 -6.19 -36.16 -1.92
N GLU A 114 -7.40 -36.57 -1.53
CA GLU A 114 -8.60 -35.72 -1.61
C GLU A 114 -8.45 -34.47 -0.75
N ARG A 115 -7.99 -34.60 0.50
CA ARG A 115 -7.70 -33.45 1.38
C ARG A 115 -6.65 -32.54 0.79
N ARG A 116 -5.53 -33.10 0.30
CA ARG A 116 -4.45 -32.32 -0.32
C ARG A 116 -4.94 -31.54 -1.53
N SER A 117 -5.76 -32.16 -2.38
CA SER A 117 -6.37 -31.49 -3.53
C SER A 117 -7.29 -30.34 -3.10
N ALA A 118 -8.14 -30.56 -2.09
CA ALA A 118 -9.02 -29.54 -1.55
C ALA A 118 -8.24 -28.36 -0.94
N GLU A 119 -7.18 -28.64 -0.18
CA GLU A 119 -6.29 -27.63 0.39
C GLU A 119 -5.62 -26.77 -0.68
N ILE A 120 -5.04 -27.41 -1.72
CA ILE A 120 -4.42 -26.69 -2.84
C ILE A 120 -5.45 -25.79 -3.53
N GLN A 121 -6.66 -26.28 -3.79
CA GLN A 121 -7.72 -25.49 -4.41
C GLN A 121 -8.12 -24.28 -3.56
N ALA A 122 -8.23 -24.45 -2.23
CA ALA A 122 -8.55 -23.37 -1.30
C ALA A 122 -7.46 -22.29 -1.28
N ILE A 123 -6.18 -22.70 -1.26
CA ILE A 123 -5.04 -21.77 -1.31
C ILE A 123 -5.04 -20.99 -2.63
N LEU A 124 -5.20 -21.67 -3.76
CA LEU A 124 -5.24 -21.01 -5.08
C LEU A 124 -6.40 -20.02 -5.21
N TYR A 125 -7.58 -20.38 -4.69
CA TYR A 125 -8.73 -19.49 -4.67
C TYR A 125 -8.47 -18.24 -3.81
N ALA A 126 -7.91 -18.43 -2.60
CA ALA A 126 -7.56 -17.33 -1.70
C ALA A 126 -6.52 -16.39 -2.34
N GLU A 127 -5.49 -16.94 -3.00
CA GLU A 127 -4.46 -16.17 -3.68
C GLU A 127 -5.03 -15.35 -4.84
N ARG A 128 -5.88 -15.95 -5.69
CA ARG A 128 -6.56 -15.23 -6.79
C ARG A 128 -7.40 -14.07 -6.26
N LYS A 129 -8.16 -14.28 -5.19
CA LYS A 129 -8.99 -13.23 -4.57
C LYS A 129 -8.12 -12.11 -3.99
N ARG A 130 -7.00 -12.45 -3.35
CA ARG A 130 -6.03 -11.47 -2.83
C ARG A 130 -5.42 -10.62 -3.96
N ASN A 131 -5.01 -11.25 -5.06
CA ASN A 131 -4.44 -10.56 -6.22
C ASN A 131 -5.47 -9.62 -6.87
N GLN A 132 -6.74 -10.02 -6.96
CA GLN A 132 -7.81 -9.15 -7.44
C GLN A 132 -8.05 -7.94 -6.53
N LEU A 133 -8.00 -8.13 -5.21
CA LEU A 133 -8.12 -7.03 -4.25
C LEU A 133 -6.95 -6.04 -4.40
N ILE A 134 -5.72 -6.54 -4.47
CA ILE A 134 -4.52 -5.70 -4.68
C ILE A 134 -4.64 -4.93 -6.00
N LEU A 135 -5.06 -5.58 -7.07
CA LEU A 135 -5.23 -4.93 -8.37
C LEU A 135 -6.32 -3.83 -8.32
N THR A 136 -7.43 -4.11 -7.65
CA THR A 136 -8.52 -3.16 -7.46
C THR A 136 -8.07 -1.95 -6.65
N GLU A 137 -7.34 -2.18 -5.56
CA GLU A 137 -6.81 -1.12 -4.71
C GLU A 137 -5.80 -0.24 -5.47
N LYS A 138 -4.88 -0.85 -6.22
CA LYS A 138 -3.91 -0.14 -7.05
C LYS A 138 -4.61 0.72 -8.13
N LYS A 139 -5.68 0.20 -8.75
CA LYS A 139 -6.50 0.96 -9.70
C LYS A 139 -7.21 2.14 -9.01
N ARG A 140 -7.70 1.96 -7.78
CA ARG A 140 -8.32 3.02 -6.99
C ARG A 140 -7.33 4.14 -6.66
N GLN A 141 -6.14 3.78 -6.18
CA GLN A 141 -5.06 4.73 -5.91
C GLN A 141 -4.66 5.51 -7.17
N LEU A 142 -4.47 4.81 -8.29
CA LEU A 142 -4.15 5.46 -9.57
C LEU A 142 -5.24 6.46 -10.00
N ARG A 143 -6.53 6.08 -9.86
CA ARG A 143 -7.66 6.97 -10.14
C ARG A 143 -7.68 8.20 -9.23
N GLN A 144 -7.35 8.04 -7.94
CA GLN A 144 -7.26 9.17 -7.03
C GLN A 144 -6.14 10.13 -7.43
N THR A 145 -4.96 9.61 -7.77
CA THR A 145 -3.83 10.44 -8.22
C THR A 145 -4.13 11.15 -9.54
N THR A 146 -4.73 10.46 -10.52
CA THR A 146 -5.11 11.12 -11.79
C THR A 146 -6.21 12.15 -11.60
N GLN A 147 -7.16 11.90 -10.70
CA GLN A 147 -8.19 12.88 -10.33
C GLN A 147 -7.58 14.10 -9.62
N GLN A 148 -6.62 13.89 -8.72
CA GLN A 148 -5.91 14.98 -8.04
C GLN A 148 -5.09 15.81 -9.01
N ASN A 149 -4.36 15.17 -9.94
CA ASN A 149 -3.64 15.88 -11.00
C ASN A 149 -4.58 16.68 -11.90
N ARG A 150 -5.74 16.11 -12.30
CA ARG A 150 -6.75 16.84 -13.07
C ARG A 150 -7.28 18.07 -12.32
N LYS A 151 -7.55 17.95 -11.02
CA LYS A 151 -7.94 19.09 -10.18
C LYS A 151 -6.82 20.12 -10.09
N SER A 152 -5.56 19.69 -9.94
CA SER A 152 -4.40 20.58 -9.92
C SER A 152 -4.27 21.37 -11.23
N HIS A 153 -4.40 20.70 -12.39
CA HIS A 153 -4.40 21.36 -13.69
C HIS A 153 -5.54 22.37 -13.82
N LEU A 154 -6.76 22.02 -13.41
CA LEU A 154 -7.90 22.94 -13.42
C LEU A 154 -7.66 24.15 -12.51
N ASN A 155 -7.14 23.95 -11.30
CA ASN A 155 -6.79 25.03 -10.39
C ASN A 155 -5.73 25.97 -10.98
N LEU A 156 -4.70 25.41 -11.64
CA LEU A 156 -3.67 26.18 -12.33
C LEU A 156 -4.28 27.01 -13.48
N THR A 157 -5.20 26.43 -14.27
CA THR A 157 -5.88 27.17 -15.34
C THR A 157 -6.74 28.31 -14.81
N TRP A 158 -7.46 28.12 -13.71
CA TRP A 158 -8.25 29.18 -13.07
C TRP A 158 -7.36 30.29 -12.50
N ALA A 159 -6.24 29.94 -11.87
CA ALA A 159 -5.28 30.92 -11.37
C ALA A 159 -4.68 31.77 -12.50
N ALA A 160 -4.31 31.14 -13.63
CA ALA A 160 -3.78 31.85 -14.79
C ALA A 160 -4.81 32.80 -15.42
N LEU A 161 -6.07 32.37 -15.56
CA LEU A 161 -7.15 33.23 -16.08
C LEU A 161 -7.41 34.44 -15.16
N ALA A 162 -7.44 34.23 -13.84
CA ALA A 162 -7.58 35.30 -12.87
C ALA A 162 -6.41 36.30 -12.95
N PHE A 163 -5.18 35.81 -13.08
CA PHE A 163 -3.99 36.65 -13.22
C PHE A 163 -4.06 37.52 -14.49
N VAL A 164 -4.41 36.95 -15.64
CA VAL A 164 -4.57 37.70 -16.90
C VAL A 164 -5.66 38.76 -16.75
N SER A 165 -6.81 38.42 -16.16
CA SER A 165 -7.91 39.37 -15.94
C SER A 165 -7.48 40.58 -15.08
N VAL A 166 -6.80 40.33 -13.95
CA VAL A 166 -6.27 41.38 -13.08
C VAL A 166 -5.22 42.21 -13.81
N PHE A 167 -4.30 41.56 -14.55
CA PHE A 167 -3.26 42.24 -15.30
C PHE A 167 -3.84 43.16 -16.39
N THR A 168 -4.82 42.67 -17.17
CA THR A 168 -5.52 43.47 -18.18
C THR A 168 -6.26 44.65 -17.54
N PHE A 169 -6.93 44.44 -16.40
CA PHE A 169 -7.60 45.50 -15.65
C PHE A 169 -6.62 46.57 -15.15
N LEU A 170 -5.45 46.17 -14.63
CA LEU A 170 -4.39 47.09 -14.20
C LEU A 170 -3.83 47.89 -15.38
N LEU A 171 -3.57 47.25 -16.52
CA LEU A 171 -3.13 47.95 -17.74
C LEU A 171 -4.17 48.94 -18.23
N TYR A 172 -5.45 48.54 -18.25
CA TYR A 172 -6.55 49.41 -18.62
C TYR A 172 -6.64 50.64 -17.70
N ARG A 173 -6.60 50.43 -16.38
CA ARG A 173 -6.58 51.50 -15.38
C ARG A 173 -5.37 52.42 -15.54
N SER A 174 -4.19 51.85 -15.75
CA SER A 174 -2.94 52.60 -15.97
C SER A 174 -3.06 53.49 -17.21
N ASN A 175 -3.59 52.96 -18.31
CA ASN A 175 -3.81 53.72 -19.53
C ASN A 175 -4.86 54.82 -19.36
N LEU A 176 -5.92 54.60 -18.58
CA LEU A 176 -6.89 55.66 -18.25
C LEU A 176 -6.26 56.80 -17.46
N ILE A 177 -5.42 56.49 -16.47
CA ILE A 177 -4.71 57.49 -15.68
C ILE A 177 -3.72 58.26 -16.56
N LYS A 178 -2.94 57.56 -17.39
CA LYS A 178 -2.01 58.20 -18.36
C LYS A 178 -2.73 59.16 -19.31
N LYS A 179 -3.91 58.78 -19.83
CA LYS A 179 -4.71 59.67 -20.70
C LYS A 179 -5.13 60.95 -19.98
N LYS A 180 -5.61 60.84 -18.74
CA LYS A 180 -6.00 62.01 -17.92
C LYS A 180 -4.80 62.90 -17.60
N ALA A 181 -3.67 62.31 -17.20
CA ALA A 181 -2.44 63.06 -16.92
C ALA A 181 -1.92 63.78 -18.17
N ASN A 182 -1.90 63.12 -19.32
CA ASN A 182 -1.49 63.73 -20.60
C ASN A 182 -2.42 64.86 -21.04
N PHE A 183 -3.73 64.77 -20.74
CA PHE A 183 -4.67 65.85 -21.03
C PHE A 183 -4.34 67.11 -20.20
N VAL A 184 -4.19 66.97 -18.88
CA VAL A 184 -3.84 68.09 -17.99
C VAL A 184 -2.46 68.68 -18.35
N LEU A 185 -1.49 67.82 -18.66
CA LEU A 185 -0.14 68.26 -19.06
C LEU A 185 -0.17 69.09 -20.35
N ARG A 186 -1.04 68.74 -21.31
CA ARG A 186 -1.23 69.50 -22.55
C ARG A 186 -1.80 70.89 -22.27
N GLU A 187 -2.83 71.00 -21.42
CA GLU A 187 -3.38 72.30 -21.05
C GLU A 187 -2.34 73.21 -20.38
N GLN A 188 -1.57 72.66 -19.44
CA GLN A 188 -0.51 73.43 -18.78
C GLN A 188 0.57 73.90 -19.77
N ASN A 189 0.95 73.04 -20.72
CA ASN A 189 1.92 73.40 -21.76
C ASN A 189 1.39 74.51 -22.67
N GLU A 190 0.12 74.47 -23.07
CA GLU A 190 -0.51 75.56 -23.83
C GLU A 190 -0.55 76.86 -23.04
N GLU A 191 -0.87 76.80 -21.75
CA GLU A 191 -0.91 77.98 -20.91
C GLU A 191 0.48 78.59 -20.69
N ILE A 192 1.51 77.76 -20.47
CA ILE A 192 2.91 78.20 -20.42
C ILE A 192 3.30 78.84 -21.76
N HIS A 193 2.89 78.28 -22.89
CA HIS A 193 3.13 78.88 -24.20
C HIS A 193 2.46 80.26 -24.34
N ARG A 194 1.20 80.39 -23.92
CA ARG A 194 0.49 81.67 -23.91
C ARG A 194 1.18 82.70 -23.01
N GLN A 195 1.59 82.30 -21.81
CA GLN A 195 2.33 83.17 -20.89
C GLN A 195 3.68 83.61 -21.48
N LYS A 196 4.44 82.69 -22.09
CA LYS A 196 5.69 83.03 -22.79
C LYS A 196 5.46 84.03 -23.92
N GLN A 197 4.41 83.87 -24.72
CA GLN A 197 4.06 84.83 -25.77
C GLN A 197 3.67 86.20 -25.19
N LYS A 198 2.90 86.24 -24.09
CA LYS A 198 2.56 87.49 -23.40
C LYS A 198 3.81 88.20 -22.89
N ILE A 199 4.72 87.48 -22.24
CA ILE A 199 6.00 88.01 -21.75
C ILE A 199 6.86 88.53 -22.90
N ALA A 200 6.95 87.79 -24.01
CA ALA A 200 7.69 88.26 -25.19
C ALA A 200 7.12 89.57 -25.74
N ARG A 201 5.79 89.66 -25.90
CA ARG A 201 5.12 90.90 -26.33
C ARG A 201 5.34 92.06 -25.36
N GLN A 202 5.29 91.80 -24.06
CA GLN A 202 5.58 92.82 -23.04
C GLN A 202 7.03 93.29 -23.12
N LYS A 203 7.98 92.37 -23.30
CA LYS A 203 9.40 92.70 -23.50
C LYS A 203 9.60 93.58 -24.73
N ASP A 204 9.02 93.23 -25.88
CA ASP A 204 9.08 94.03 -27.11
C ASP A 204 8.46 95.44 -26.90
N SER A 205 7.35 95.51 -26.16
CA SER A 205 6.70 96.79 -25.83
C SER A 205 7.58 97.67 -24.92
N ILE A 206 8.22 97.08 -23.91
CA ILE A 206 9.16 97.79 -23.02
C ILE A 206 10.37 98.27 -23.81
N GLU A 207 10.89 97.45 -24.73
CA GLU A 207 12.01 97.84 -25.59
C GLU A 207 11.65 99.03 -26.48
N LYS A 208 10.46 99.03 -27.08
CA LYS A 208 9.93 100.20 -27.82
C LYS A 208 9.79 101.44 -26.93
N GLN A 209 9.23 101.29 -25.73
CA GLN A 209 9.11 102.40 -24.77
C GLN A 209 10.47 102.94 -24.35
N ASN A 210 11.47 102.08 -24.15
CA ASN A 210 12.85 102.48 -23.85
C ASN A 210 13.50 103.23 -25.02
N ILE A 211 13.31 102.78 -26.26
CA ILE A 211 13.78 103.51 -27.46
C ILE A 211 13.11 104.88 -27.55
N GLU A 212 11.80 104.97 -27.31
CA GLU A 212 11.06 106.24 -27.33
C GLU A 212 11.53 107.19 -26.20
N LEU A 213 11.77 106.66 -24.99
CA LEU A 213 12.33 107.42 -23.88
C LEU A 213 13.74 107.93 -24.17
N LEU A 214 14.61 107.10 -24.75
CA LEU A 214 15.95 107.53 -25.19
C LEU A 214 15.86 108.66 -26.23
N ALA A 215 14.94 108.54 -27.19
CA ALA A 215 14.70 109.60 -28.17
C ALA A 215 14.20 110.90 -27.52
N LYS A 216 13.26 110.81 -26.56
CA LYS A 216 12.77 111.98 -25.78
C LYS A 216 13.89 112.60 -24.94
N ASN A 217 14.69 111.80 -24.25
CA ASN A 217 15.82 112.29 -23.46
C ASN A 217 16.84 113.01 -24.32
N LYS A 218 17.19 112.46 -25.50
CA LYS A 218 18.08 113.12 -26.47
C LYS A 218 17.49 114.44 -26.99
N LEU A 219 16.16 114.50 -27.16
CA LEU A 219 15.47 115.72 -27.55
C LEU A 219 15.52 116.80 -26.45
N ILE A 220 15.35 116.38 -25.19
CA ILE A 220 15.48 117.24 -24.01
C ILE A 220 16.91 117.74 -23.86
N GLU A 221 17.92 116.88 -24.04
CA GLU A 221 19.34 117.29 -24.06
C GLU A 221 19.59 118.37 -25.13
N LYS A 222 19.14 118.15 -26.37
CA LYS A 222 19.22 119.17 -27.42
C LYS A 222 18.50 120.46 -27.06
N LYS A 223 17.34 120.39 -26.39
CA LYS A 223 16.57 121.56 -25.94
C LYS A 223 17.28 122.28 -24.79
N ASN A 224 17.94 121.56 -23.89
CA ASN A 224 18.73 122.12 -22.82
C ASN A 224 20.04 122.76 -23.35
N GLU A 225 20.66 122.18 -24.37
CA GLU A 225 21.80 122.78 -25.09
C GLU A 225 21.39 124.06 -25.83
N SER A 226 20.24 124.08 -26.50
CA SER A 226 19.73 125.29 -27.16
C SER A 226 19.33 126.37 -26.14
N LEU A 227 18.79 126.00 -24.98
CA LEU A 227 18.51 126.95 -23.88
C LEU A 227 19.79 127.52 -23.25
N LYS A 228 20.87 126.73 -23.12
CA LYS A 228 22.19 127.24 -22.70
C LYS A 228 22.80 128.20 -23.72
N SER A 229 22.57 127.98 -25.02
CA SER A 229 22.93 128.91 -26.10
C SER A 229 22.15 130.24 -26.06
N TYR A 230 20.95 130.28 -25.47
CA TYR A 230 20.16 131.51 -25.28
C TYR A 230 20.43 132.22 -23.95
N SER A 231 20.94 131.50 -22.93
CA SER A 231 21.22 132.01 -21.59
C SER A 231 22.69 132.44 -21.39
N GLY A 232 23.54 132.34 -22.40
CA GLY A 232 24.92 132.83 -22.40
C GLY A 232 25.07 134.17 -23.12
N LYS A 233 24.44 135.22 -22.58
CA LYS A 233 24.83 136.63 -22.77
C LYS A 233 25.02 137.25 -21.40
#